data_AF-A0A7J7HQV5-F1
#
_entry.id   AF-A0A7J7HQV5-F1
#
_cell.length_a   1.000
_cell.length_b   1.000
_cell.length_c   1.000
_cell.angle_alpha   90.00
_cell.angle_beta   90.00
_cell.angle_gamma   90.00
#
_symmetry.space_group_name_H-M   'P 1'
#
loop_
_entity.id
_entity.type
_entity.pdbx_description
1 polymer ?
#
loop_
_entity_poly.entity_id
_entity_poly.type
_entity_poly.pdbx_seq_one_letter_code
_entity_poly.pdbx_strand_id
1 'polypeptide(L)' 'MFLDKTGVFLLGAKPELASAKVCPQICRAADYMTCDSSGNERLSPKCNCCLAGKGCTIYYSDGTSKIC' A
#
# COMPACT_ATOMS: atom_id res chain seq x y z
N MET A 1 5.57 27.15 21.97
CA MET A 1 6.86 26.47 21.72
C MET A 1 7.42 26.12 23.08
N PHE A 2 7.28 24.89 23.54
CA PHE A 2 7.75 24.48 24.87
C PHE A 2 8.68 23.28 24.70
N LEU A 3 9.92 23.42 25.16
CA LEU A 3 10.93 22.35 25.20
C LEU A 3 10.84 21.67 26.56
N ASP A 4 10.54 20.36 26.57
CA ASP A 4 10.83 19.51 27.73
C ASP A 4 12.31 19.07 27.70
N LYS A 5 12.93 18.97 28.88
CA LYS A 5 14.37 18.77 29.10
C LYS A 5 14.95 17.46 28.54
N THR A 6 14.15 16.64 27.85
CA THR A 6 14.60 15.43 27.14
C THR A 6 14.66 15.57 25.61
N GLY A 7 14.42 16.77 25.06
CA GLY A 7 14.63 17.05 23.63
C GLY A 7 13.61 16.36 22.71
N VAL A 8 12.42 16.03 23.21
CA VAL A 8 11.35 15.47 22.39
C VAL A 8 10.48 16.58 21.81
N PHE A 9 10.53 16.72 20.49
CA PHE A 9 9.64 17.60 19.73
C PHE A 9 8.28 16.90 19.55
N LEU A 10 7.29 17.27 20.35
CA LEU A 10 5.91 16.88 20.09
C LEU A 10 5.33 17.85 19.05
N LEU A 11 5.43 17.49 17.76
CA LEU A 11 4.61 18.12 16.72
C LEU A 11 3.16 17.74 16.99
N GLY A 12 2.38 18.71 17.50
CA GLY A 12 0.93 18.60 17.63
C GLY A 12 0.27 18.48 16.26
N ALA A 13 0.16 17.26 15.75
CA ALA A 13 -0.70 16.94 14.63
C ALA A 13 -2.10 16.65 15.18
N LYS A 14 -3.08 17.47 14.77
CA LYS A 14 -4.51 17.25 15.00
C LYS A 14 -4.87 15.80 14.66
N PRO A 15 -5.61 15.07 15.51
CA PRO A 15 -6.05 13.72 15.19
C PRO A 15 -7.24 13.81 14.24
N GLU A 16 -6.98 14.14 12.98
CA GLU A 16 -7.86 13.67 11.93
C GLU A 16 -7.51 12.19 11.75
N LEU A 17 -8.22 11.35 12.51
CA LEU A 17 -8.21 9.90 12.42
C LEU A 17 -8.74 9.48 11.04
N ALA A 18 -7.97 9.76 9.99
CA ALA A 18 -8.06 9.01 8.76
C ALA A 18 -7.61 7.60 9.15
N SER A 19 -8.57 6.67 9.23
CA SER A 19 -8.31 5.25 9.49
C SER A 19 -7.15 4.79 8.61
N ALA A 20 -5.95 4.73 9.18
CA ALA A 20 -4.77 4.29 8.47
C ALA A 20 -4.98 2.81 8.20
N LYS A 21 -5.34 2.48 6.95
CA LYS A 21 -5.62 1.11 6.55
C LYS A 21 -4.33 0.30 6.71
N VAL A 22 -4.22 -0.45 7.79
CA VAL A 22 -3.07 -1.33 8.04
C VAL A 22 -3.13 -2.46 7.02
N CYS A 23 -2.23 -2.41 6.04
CA CYS A 23 -2.12 -3.46 5.03
C CYS A 23 -1.11 -4.51 5.48
N PRO A 24 -1.52 -5.78 5.66
CA PRO A 24 -0.58 -6.86 5.99
C PRO A 24 0.47 -6.96 4.89
N GLN A 25 1.74 -7.15 5.28
CA GLN A 25 2.87 -7.28 4.34
C GLN A 25 3.09 -8.71 3.86
N ILE A 26 2.07 -9.56 3.97
CA ILE A 26 2.15 -10.95 3.54
C ILE A 26 2.05 -10.99 2.01
N CYS A 27 3.07 -11.55 1.38
CA CYS A 27 3.20 -11.63 -0.07
C CYS A 27 2.83 -13.04 -0.55
N ARG A 28 1.82 -13.10 -1.40
CA ARG A 28 1.58 -14.28 -2.24
C ARG A 28 2.54 -14.20 -3.44
N ALA A 29 2.82 -15.33 -4.09
CA ALA A 29 3.66 -15.41 -5.29
C ALA A 29 3.01 -14.66 -6.48
N ALA A 30 3.16 -13.33 -6.48
CA ALA A 30 2.70 -12.44 -7.52
C ALA A 30 3.83 -12.27 -8.55
N ASP A 31 3.46 -12.39 -9.82
CA ASP A 31 4.38 -12.40 -10.95
C ASP A 31 4.52 -10.98 -11.53
N TYR A 32 3.38 -10.35 -11.82
CA TYR A 32 3.29 -8.95 -12.26
C TYR A 32 1.92 -8.38 -11.93
N MET A 33 1.77 -7.06 -12.05
CA MET A 33 0.47 -6.41 -11.96
C MET A 33 0.24 -5.45 -13.12
N THR A 34 -1.02 -5.18 -13.42
CA THR A 34 -1.44 -4.11 -14.33
C THR A 34 -2.39 -3.19 -13.59
N CYS A 35 -2.38 -1.90 -13.87
CA CYS A 35 -3.35 -0.97 -13.29
C CYS A 35 -3.98 -0.14 -14.39
N ASP A 36 -5.26 0.21 -14.22
CA ASP A 36 -6.02 1.00 -15.20
C ASP A 36 -5.30 2.33 -15.52
N SER A 37 -4.63 2.92 -14.52
CA SER A 37 -3.84 4.16 -14.69
C SER A 37 -2.61 4.00 -15.59
N SER A 38 -2.08 2.79 -15.73
CA SER A 38 -0.92 2.46 -16.58
C SER A 38 -1.32 1.60 -17.79
N GLY A 39 -2.62 1.36 -17.97
CA GLY A 39 -3.16 0.50 -19.02
C GLY A 39 -2.64 -0.94 -18.93
N ASN A 40 -1.99 -1.39 -20.00
CA ASN A 40 -1.51 -2.77 -20.15
C ASN A 40 -0.03 -2.95 -19.76
N GLU A 41 0.60 -1.94 -19.16
CA GLU A 41 1.99 -2.04 -18.72
C GLU A 41 2.12 -3.08 -17.58
N ARG A 42 3.06 -4.02 -17.73
CA ARG A 42 3.39 -5.00 -16.68
C ARG A 42 4.30 -4.33 -15.65
N LEU A 43 3.70 -3.93 -14.54
CA LEU A 43 4.39 -3.32 -13.42
C LEU A 43 4.89 -4.37 -12.42
N SER A 44 5.89 -3.99 -11.62
CA SER A 44 6.34 -4.79 -10.48
C SER A 44 5.15 -5.07 -9.55
N PRO A 45 4.88 -6.34 -9.22
CA PRO A 45 3.69 -6.69 -8.47
C PRO A 45 3.77 -6.17 -7.03
N LYS A 46 2.63 -5.73 -6.52
CA LYS A 46 2.45 -5.54 -5.08
C LYS A 46 1.99 -6.85 -4.44
N CYS A 47 2.35 -7.04 -3.18
CA CYS A 47 2.10 -8.30 -2.47
C CYS A 47 0.62 -8.65 -2.29
N ASN A 48 -0.26 -7.66 -2.21
CA ASN A 48 -1.71 -7.84 -2.09
C ASN A 48 -2.47 -6.58 -2.51
N CYS A 49 -3.79 -6.71 -2.68
CA CYS A 49 -4.67 -5.60 -3.09
C CYS A 49 -4.72 -4.43 -2.12
N CYS A 50 -4.41 -4.64 -0.84
CA CYS A 50 -4.34 -3.51 0.09
C CYS A 50 -3.18 -2.57 -0.27
N LEU A 51 -2.09 -3.12 -0.80
CA LEU A 51 -0.90 -2.37 -1.24
C LEU A 51 -0.95 -1.93 -2.71
N ALA A 52 -1.67 -2.66 -3.57
CA ALA A 52 -1.78 -2.33 -4.99
C ALA A 52 -2.62 -1.06 -5.24
N GLY A 53 -3.62 -0.81 -4.40
CA GLY A 53 -4.61 0.24 -4.65
C GLY A 53 -5.76 -0.27 -5.52
N LYS A 54 -6.78 0.57 -5.71
CA LYS A 54 -7.96 0.25 -6.53
C LYS A 54 -7.64 0.38 -8.02
N GLY A 55 -8.28 -0.44 -8.84
CA GLY A 55 -8.09 -0.43 -10.30
C GLY A 55 -6.79 -1.12 -10.73
N CYS A 56 -6.32 -2.08 -9.94
CA CYS A 56 -5.09 -2.82 -10.20
C CYS A 56 -5.38 -4.32 -10.19
N THR A 57 -4.89 -5.04 -11.18
CA THR A 57 -4.98 -6.50 -11.23
C THR A 57 -3.63 -7.12 -10.93
N ILE A 58 -3.56 -7.97 -9.91
CA ILE A 58 -2.37 -8.77 -9.58
C ILE A 58 -2.48 -10.11 -10.30
N TYR A 59 -1.46 -10.48 -11.06
CA TYR A 59 -1.31 -11.80 -11.69
C TYR A 59 -0.33 -12.63 -10.88
N TYR A 60 -0.75 -13.81 -10.48
CA TYR A 60 0.02 -14.72 -9.65
C TYR A 60 0.75 -15.77 -10.51
N SER A 61 1.85 -16.31 -9.98
CA SER A 61 2.63 -17.32 -10.68
C SER A 61 1.90 -18.66 -10.83
N ASP A 62 0.79 -18.87 -10.10
CA ASP A 62 -0.12 -20.02 -10.28
C ASP A 62 -1.09 -19.85 -11.47
N GLY A 63 -0.97 -18.75 -12.23
CA GLY A 63 -1.84 -18.42 -13.36
C GLY A 63 -3.16 -17.76 -12.97
N THR A 64 -3.45 -17.62 -11.67
CA THR A 64 -4.64 -16.89 -11.20
C THR A 64 -4.40 -15.38 -11.21
N SER A 65 -5.48 -14.61 -11.30
CA SER A 65 -5.43 -13.15 -11.17
C SER A 65 -6.46 -12.64 -10.17
N LYS A 66 -6.17 -11.48 -9.57
CA LYS A 66 -7.07 -10.81 -8.63
C LYS A 66 -7.13 -9.32 -8.92
N ILE A 67 -8.35 -8.86 -9.20
CA ILE A 67 -8.66 -7.45 -9.32
C ILE A 67 -8.75 -6.84 -7.92
N CYS A 68 -8.05 -5.73 -7.77
CA CYS A 68 -8.05 -4.79 -6.68
C CYS A 68 -8.70 -3.49 -7.20
#